data_AF-A0A653N9Y1-F1
#
_entry.id   AF-A0A653N9Y1-F1
#
_cell.length_a   1.000
_cell.length_b   1.000
_cell.length_c   1.000
_cell.angle_alpha   90.00
_cell.angle_beta   90.00
_cell.angle_gamma   90.00
#
_symmetry.space_group_name_H-M   'P 1'
#
loop_
_entity.id
_entity.type
_entity.pdbx_description
1 polymer ?
#
loop_
_entity_poly.entity_id
_entity_poly.type
_entity_poly.pdbx_seq_one_letter_code
_entity_poly.pdbx_strand_id
1 'polypeptide(L)'
;MLQNAQASSFGRWDAYTQYGLALYAHGRLMRFIVVLIFACFMSGCASGYLDLYGQDGKKVDECTAGFDWHPIGVKHSVDWVLNYCYELAMLEGNIVKSVSNSSVIEKDYTYPTHPSGMPWNKKRAWLSFWSDEIDKKQYGYIVADLENEYHLETTRIEAQFLSGEITENQYKALVEKAKYAFYGK
;
A
#
# COMPACT_ATOMS: atom_id res chain seq x y z
N MET A 1 -11.24 -70.53 -51.02
CA MET A 1 -12.25 -69.47 -51.30
C MET A 1 -11.98 -68.36 -50.31
N LEU A 2 -11.15 -67.37 -50.68
CA LEU A 2 -11.52 -66.06 -51.23
C LEU A 2 -12.21 -65.14 -50.21
N GLN A 3 -11.69 -63.89 -50.17
CA GLN A 3 -12.18 -62.65 -49.52
C GLN A 3 -11.72 -62.45 -48.06
N ASN A 4 -11.19 -61.30 -47.61
CA ASN A 4 -11.00 -59.98 -48.21
C ASN A 4 -9.86 -59.23 -47.50
N ALA A 5 -9.09 -58.47 -48.29
CA ALA A 5 -8.33 -57.31 -47.83
C ALA A 5 -9.23 -56.07 -47.79
N GLN A 6 -8.75 -55.00 -47.14
CA GLN A 6 -9.38 -53.68 -46.88
C GLN A 6 -10.16 -53.64 -45.55
N ALA A 7 -9.93 -52.73 -44.59
CA ALA A 7 -9.54 -51.34 -44.74
C ALA A 7 -8.58 -50.87 -43.62
N SER A 8 -7.40 -50.44 -44.05
CA SER A 8 -6.60 -49.41 -43.39
C SER A 8 -7.22 -48.05 -43.70
N SER A 9 -7.56 -47.24 -42.69
CA SER A 9 -7.57 -45.75 -42.74
C SER A 9 -8.31 -45.04 -41.60
N PHE A 10 -9.10 -45.74 -40.77
CA PHE A 10 -10.01 -45.03 -39.84
C PHE A 10 -9.35 -44.45 -38.57
N GLY A 11 -8.15 -44.90 -38.17
CA GLY A 11 -7.53 -44.49 -36.89
C GLY A 11 -6.55 -43.31 -36.92
N ARG A 12 -6.33 -42.66 -38.08
CA ARG A 12 -5.30 -41.61 -38.22
C ARG A 12 -5.86 -40.18 -38.13
N TRP A 13 -7.17 -39.99 -38.22
CA TRP A 13 -7.79 -38.66 -38.18
C TRP A 13 -8.04 -38.13 -36.76
N ASP A 14 -8.18 -39.01 -35.77
CA ASP A 14 -8.51 -38.62 -34.39
C ASP A 14 -7.33 -38.01 -33.61
N ALA A 15 -6.10 -38.41 -33.94
CA ALA A 15 -4.91 -37.88 -33.27
C ALA A 15 -4.68 -36.39 -33.61
N TYR A 16 -4.80 -36.01 -34.89
CA TYR A 16 -4.50 -34.64 -35.33
C TYR A 16 -5.48 -33.59 -34.79
N THR A 17 -6.76 -33.94 -34.64
CA THR A 17 -7.78 -33.07 -34.03
C THR A 17 -7.56 -32.91 -32.52
N GLN A 18 -7.11 -33.95 -31.83
CA GLN A 18 -6.84 -33.92 -30.39
C GLN A 18 -5.58 -33.07 -30.07
N TYR A 19 -4.50 -33.18 -30.85
CA TYR A 19 -3.32 -32.33 -30.72
C TYR A 19 -3.57 -30.87 -31.14
N GLY A 20 -4.40 -30.63 -32.15
CA GLY A 20 -4.78 -29.28 -32.60
C GLY A 20 -5.61 -28.51 -31.57
N LEU A 21 -6.58 -29.17 -30.92
CA LEU A 21 -7.37 -28.59 -29.82
C LEU A 21 -6.52 -28.31 -28.58
N ALA A 22 -5.57 -29.19 -28.24
CA ALA A 22 -4.64 -28.97 -27.13
C ALA A 22 -3.72 -27.76 -27.38
N LEU A 23 -3.14 -27.62 -28.58
CA LEU A 23 -2.30 -26.46 -28.93
C LEU A 23 -3.10 -25.14 -28.95
N TYR A 24 -4.34 -25.16 -29.44
CA TYR A 24 -5.23 -23.99 -29.40
C TYR A 24 -5.62 -23.59 -27.97
N ALA A 25 -5.88 -24.58 -27.09
CA ALA A 25 -6.19 -24.35 -25.69
C ALA A 25 -4.98 -23.81 -24.92
N HIS A 26 -3.77 -24.33 -25.18
CA HIS A 26 -2.52 -23.85 -24.57
C HIS A 26 -2.20 -22.40 -24.98
N GLY A 27 -2.35 -22.05 -26.26
CA GLY A 27 -2.13 -20.67 -26.74
C GLY A 27 -3.15 -19.67 -26.19
N ARG A 28 -4.39 -20.10 -25.99
CA ARG A 28 -5.46 -19.28 -25.37
C ARG A 28 -5.24 -19.12 -23.85
N LEU A 29 -4.86 -20.19 -23.15
CA LEU A 29 -4.53 -20.15 -21.72
C LEU A 29 -3.31 -19.27 -21.44
N MET A 30 -2.25 -19.38 -22.24
CA MET A 30 -1.04 -18.57 -22.09
C MET A 30 -1.31 -17.08 -22.32
N ARG A 31 -2.20 -16.73 -23.27
CA ARG A 31 -2.67 -15.35 -23.47
C ARG A 31 -3.46 -14.82 -22.26
N PHE A 32 -4.34 -15.62 -21.66
CA PHE A 32 -5.06 -15.22 -20.45
C PHE A 32 -4.13 -15.01 -19.25
N ILE A 33 -3.13 -15.88 -19.08
CA ILE A 33 -2.13 -15.74 -18.02
C ILE A 33 -1.32 -14.45 -18.20
N VAL A 34 -0.89 -14.12 -19.42
CA VAL A 34 -0.18 -12.87 -19.70
C VAL A 34 -1.05 -11.65 -19.41
N VAL A 35 -2.33 -11.67 -19.81
CA VAL A 35 -3.28 -10.57 -19.51
C VAL A 35 -3.52 -10.42 -18.01
N LEU A 36 -3.67 -11.52 -17.27
CA LEU A 36 -3.79 -11.50 -15.81
C LEU A 36 -2.54 -10.97 -15.12
N ILE A 37 -1.35 -11.37 -15.58
CA ILE A 37 -0.07 -10.87 -15.06
C ILE A 37 0.04 -9.36 -15.30
N PHE A 38 -0.23 -8.88 -16.51
CA PHE A 38 -0.24 -7.44 -16.83
C PHE A 38 -1.29 -6.67 -16.04
N ALA A 39 -2.48 -7.24 -15.80
CA ALA A 39 -3.50 -6.63 -14.97
C ALA A 39 -3.08 -6.53 -13.50
N CYS A 40 -2.32 -7.50 -12.97
CA CYS A 40 -1.77 -7.45 -11.61
C CYS A 40 -0.68 -6.38 -11.43
N PHE A 41 0.05 -6.02 -12.50
CA PHE A 41 1.02 -4.93 -12.48
C PHE A 41 0.40 -3.53 -12.44
N MET A 42 -0.93 -3.41 -12.61
CA MET A 42 -1.68 -2.17 -12.38
C MET A 42 -2.09 -2.00 -10.91
N SER A 43 -1.46 -2.71 -9.97
CA SER A 43 -1.82 -2.66 -8.56
C SER A 43 -1.60 -1.26 -7.98
N GLY A 44 -2.63 -0.79 -7.26
CA GLY A 44 -2.87 0.62 -7.00
C GLY A 44 -1.93 1.24 -5.99
N CYS A 45 -1.16 2.23 -6.46
CA CYS A 45 -0.76 3.36 -5.64
C CYS A 45 -2.03 4.13 -5.27
N ALA A 46 -2.23 4.46 -4.00
CA ALA A 46 -3.24 5.44 -3.63
C ALA A 46 -2.53 6.71 -3.18
N SER A 47 -2.95 7.83 -3.72
CA SER A 47 -2.44 9.14 -3.36
C SER A 47 -3.58 10.14 -3.22
N GLY A 48 -3.29 11.24 -2.54
CA GLY A 48 -4.21 12.34 -2.34
C GLY A 48 -3.44 13.64 -2.07
N TYR A 49 -4.16 14.74 -2.20
CA TYR A 49 -3.66 16.07 -1.88
C TYR A 49 -4.76 16.87 -1.18
N LEU A 50 -4.34 17.86 -0.38
CA LEU A 50 -5.22 18.78 0.33
C LEU A 50 -4.60 20.18 0.25
N ASP A 51 -5.25 21.07 -0.51
CA ASP A 51 -4.81 22.45 -0.61
C ASP A 51 -5.27 23.22 0.62
N LEU A 52 -4.37 24.04 1.18
CA LEU A 52 -4.65 24.89 2.33
C LEU A 52 -4.82 26.33 1.84
N TYR A 53 -5.91 26.99 2.25
CA TYR A 53 -6.25 28.35 1.83
C TYR A 53 -6.24 29.32 3.02
N GLY A 54 -5.62 30.47 2.81
CA GLY A 54 -5.52 31.55 3.79
C GLY A 54 -6.77 32.42 3.90
N GLN A 55 -6.70 33.46 4.72
CA GLN A 55 -7.84 34.35 4.96
C GLN A 55 -8.33 35.11 3.71
N ASP A 56 -7.40 35.43 2.81
CA ASP A 56 -7.66 36.11 1.54
C ASP A 56 -8.17 35.16 0.43
N GLY A 57 -8.35 33.87 0.76
CA GLY A 57 -8.79 32.84 -0.16
C GLY A 57 -7.70 32.34 -1.12
N LYS A 58 -6.44 32.78 -0.97
CA LYS A 58 -5.33 32.24 -1.74
C LYS A 58 -4.79 30.96 -1.12
N LYS A 59 -4.27 30.08 -1.99
CA LYS A 59 -3.55 28.89 -1.55
C LYS A 59 -2.27 29.33 -0.81
N VAL A 60 -2.14 28.90 0.44
CA VAL A 60 -0.98 29.17 1.28
C VAL A 60 -0.04 27.97 1.34
N ASP A 61 -0.56 26.75 1.16
CA ASP A 61 0.22 25.52 1.21
C ASP A 61 -0.50 24.34 0.53
N GLU A 62 0.17 23.19 0.44
CA GLU A 62 -0.34 21.91 -0.07
C GLU A 62 0.17 20.74 0.77
N CYS A 63 -0.76 19.90 1.22
CA CYS A 63 -0.44 18.59 1.79
C CYS A 63 -0.59 17.51 0.73
N THR A 64 0.37 16.59 0.66
CA THR A 64 0.30 15.42 -0.23
C THR A 64 0.57 14.15 0.55
N ALA A 65 -0.13 13.07 0.20
CA ALA A 65 0.08 11.75 0.78
C ALA A 65 0.03 10.68 -0.30
N GLY A 66 0.85 9.65 -0.16
CA GLY A 66 0.92 8.53 -1.09
C GLY A 66 1.35 7.27 -0.38
N PHE A 67 0.71 6.15 -0.72
CA PHE A 67 1.05 4.84 -0.19
C PHE A 67 1.19 3.85 -1.34
N ASP A 68 2.36 3.21 -1.36
CA ASP A 68 2.64 2.10 -2.27
C ASP A 68 2.31 0.77 -1.58
N TRP A 69 1.76 -0.17 -2.34
CA TRP A 69 1.55 -1.56 -1.88
C TRP A 69 0.79 -1.69 -0.54
N HIS A 70 -0.20 -0.84 -0.32
CA HIS A 70 -1.05 -0.83 0.87
C HIS A 70 -2.45 -1.35 0.51
N PRO A 71 -2.70 -2.68 0.48
CA PRO A 71 -3.94 -3.22 -0.10
C PRO A 71 -5.20 -2.99 0.76
N ILE A 72 -5.04 -2.75 2.06
CA ILE A 72 -6.14 -2.66 3.03
C ILE A 72 -6.11 -1.29 3.67
N GLY A 73 -7.23 -0.59 3.76
CA GLY A 73 -7.31 0.67 4.51
C GLY A 73 -6.63 1.89 3.87
N VAL A 74 -6.02 1.78 2.68
CA VAL A 74 -5.17 2.83 2.11
C VAL A 74 -5.82 4.21 1.96
N LYS A 75 -7.11 4.28 1.64
CA LYS A 75 -7.82 5.56 1.59
C LYS A 75 -7.85 6.23 2.97
N HIS A 76 -8.06 5.44 4.03
CA HIS A 76 -8.01 5.93 5.40
C HIS A 76 -6.60 6.37 5.77
N SER A 77 -5.58 5.66 5.29
CA SER A 77 -4.18 6.03 5.48
C SER A 77 -3.83 7.36 4.82
N VAL A 78 -4.23 7.55 3.54
CA VAL A 78 -4.05 8.81 2.80
C VAL A 78 -4.73 9.96 3.52
N ASP A 79 -6.02 9.79 3.87
CA ASP A 79 -6.78 10.83 4.58
C ASP A 79 -6.14 11.19 5.93
N TRP A 80 -5.60 10.20 6.67
CA TRP A 80 -4.92 10.41 7.94
C TRP A 80 -3.67 11.28 7.78
N VAL A 81 -2.80 10.98 6.80
CA VAL A 81 -1.58 11.78 6.56
C VAL A 81 -1.91 13.19 6.10
N LEU A 82 -2.94 13.36 5.27
CA LEU A 82 -3.40 14.69 4.85
C LEU A 82 -3.91 15.51 6.05
N ASN A 83 -4.64 14.89 6.97
CA ASN A 83 -5.06 15.55 8.20
C ASN A 83 -3.88 15.89 9.12
N TYR A 84 -2.94 14.97 9.31
CA TYR A 84 -1.72 15.21 10.08
C TYR A 84 -0.93 16.42 9.55
N CYS A 85 -0.74 16.49 8.23
CA CYS A 85 -0.08 17.63 7.59
C CYS A 85 -0.85 18.95 7.80
N TYR A 86 -2.18 18.93 7.70
CA TYR A 86 -3.01 20.09 8.00
C TYR A 86 -2.85 20.55 9.47
N GLU A 87 -2.88 19.63 10.42
CA GLU A 87 -2.68 19.93 11.83
C GLU A 87 -1.28 20.50 12.11
N LEU A 88 -0.25 19.95 11.47
CA LEU A 88 1.12 20.47 11.56
C LEU A 88 1.21 21.90 11.02
N ALA A 89 0.63 22.18 9.85
CA ALA A 89 0.59 23.53 9.28
C ALA A 89 -0.09 24.53 10.23
N MET A 90 -1.18 24.12 10.89
CA MET A 90 -1.86 24.95 11.89
C MET A 90 -0.99 25.23 13.12
N LEU A 91 -0.20 24.23 13.57
CA LEU A 91 0.72 24.37 14.70
C LEU A 91 1.93 25.27 14.38
N GLU A 92 2.40 25.26 13.13
CA GLU A 92 3.50 26.09 12.64
C GLU A 92 3.12 27.56 12.43
N GLY A 93 1.86 27.92 12.72
CA GLY A 93 1.38 29.30 12.70
C GLY A 93 0.81 29.74 11.36
N ASN A 94 0.55 28.81 10.43
CA ASN A 94 -0.17 29.14 9.21
C ASN A 94 -1.63 29.50 9.54
N ILE A 95 -2.08 30.65 9.04
CA ILE A 95 -3.48 31.07 9.19
C ILE A 95 -4.32 30.39 8.10
N VAL A 96 -4.63 29.10 8.27
CA VAL A 96 -5.52 28.37 7.36
C VAL A 96 -6.97 28.67 7.71
N LYS A 97 -7.76 29.07 6.72
CA LYS A 97 -9.20 29.35 6.83
C LYS A 97 -10.06 28.20 6.31
N SER A 98 -9.62 27.58 5.22
CA SER A 98 -10.36 26.52 4.54
C SER A 98 -9.41 25.59 3.80
N VAL A 99 -9.92 24.41 3.45
CA VAL A 99 -9.17 23.38 2.70
C VAL A 99 -9.95 22.95 1.47
N SER A 100 -9.28 22.37 0.46
CA SER A 100 -9.96 21.90 -0.76
C SER A 100 -10.98 20.79 -0.52
N ASN A 101 -10.81 19.98 0.53
CA ASN A 101 -11.72 18.91 0.91
C ASN A 101 -11.89 18.83 2.44
N SER A 102 -12.95 19.44 2.97
CA SER A 102 -13.19 19.49 4.42
C SER A 102 -13.47 18.13 5.04
N SER A 103 -13.97 17.16 4.25
CA SER A 103 -14.20 15.79 4.75
C SER A 103 -12.92 15.08 5.19
N VAL A 104 -11.74 15.58 4.80
CA VAL A 104 -10.45 15.08 5.31
C VAL A 104 -10.22 15.56 6.74
N ILE A 105 -10.58 16.79 7.10
CA ILE A 105 -10.28 17.36 8.44
C ILE A 105 -11.44 17.20 9.44
N GLU A 106 -12.62 16.80 8.98
CA GLU A 106 -13.82 16.61 9.82
C GLU A 106 -13.95 15.19 10.39
N LYS A 107 -13.08 14.25 9.98
CA LYS A 107 -13.12 12.85 10.44
C LYS A 107 -12.50 12.69 11.82
N ASP A 108 -13.00 11.71 12.56
CA ASP A 108 -12.34 11.21 13.76
C ASP A 108 -11.25 10.19 13.38
N TYR A 109 -9.99 10.59 13.59
CA TYR A 109 -8.79 9.79 13.32
C TYR A 109 -8.30 8.98 14.52
N THR A 110 -9.07 8.93 15.61
CA THR A 110 -8.70 8.14 16.78
C THR A 110 -8.76 6.64 16.49
N TYR A 111 -7.84 5.91 17.13
CA TYR A 111 -7.78 4.46 17.09
C TYR A 111 -7.37 3.93 18.49
N PRO A 112 -7.74 2.69 18.85
CA PRO A 112 -7.53 2.19 20.20
C PRO A 112 -6.04 1.90 20.47
N THR A 113 -5.64 1.94 21.74
CA THR A 113 -4.38 1.33 22.17
C THR A 113 -4.42 -0.18 21.95
N HIS A 114 -3.29 -0.81 21.64
CA HIS A 114 -3.24 -2.26 21.43
C HIS A 114 -3.74 -3.02 22.68
N PRO A 115 -4.56 -4.08 22.54
CA PRO A 115 -5.15 -4.80 23.68
C PRO A 115 -4.14 -5.36 24.69
N SER A 116 -2.95 -5.74 24.23
CA SER A 116 -1.86 -6.22 25.10
C SER A 116 -1.12 -5.12 25.88
N GLY A 117 -1.46 -3.85 25.69
CA GLY A 117 -0.76 -2.69 26.25
C GLY A 117 0.61 -2.40 25.61
N MET A 118 1.05 -3.20 24.64
CA MET A 118 2.28 -2.92 23.88
C MET A 118 2.05 -1.82 22.83
N PRO A 119 3.08 -1.07 22.41
CA PRO A 119 2.95 -0.14 21.29
C PRO A 119 2.49 -0.84 20.01
N TRP A 120 1.83 -0.12 19.11
CA TRP A 120 1.55 -0.62 17.78
C TRP A 120 2.86 -0.84 17.00
N ASN A 121 2.83 -1.80 16.09
CA ASN A 121 3.77 -1.96 14.99
C ASN A 121 3.03 -2.65 13.84
N LYS A 122 3.62 -2.68 12.64
CA LYS A 122 2.95 -3.19 11.43
C LYS A 122 2.50 -4.64 11.60
N LYS A 123 3.30 -5.48 12.27
CA LYS A 123 2.94 -6.88 12.56
C LYS A 123 1.72 -7.00 13.47
N ARG A 124 1.67 -6.22 14.55
CA ARG A 124 0.53 -6.21 15.49
C ARG A 124 -0.73 -5.68 14.81
N ALA A 125 -0.63 -4.56 14.10
CA ALA A 125 -1.75 -4.00 13.33
C ALA A 125 -2.34 -5.02 12.35
N TRP A 126 -1.48 -5.75 11.63
CA TRP A 126 -1.91 -6.82 10.73
C TRP A 126 -2.66 -7.93 11.45
N LEU A 127 -2.10 -8.44 12.56
CA LEU A 127 -2.73 -9.52 13.32
C LEU A 127 -4.07 -9.10 13.93
N SER A 128 -4.15 -7.89 14.52
CA SER A 128 -5.38 -7.35 15.09
C SER A 128 -6.47 -7.13 14.05
N PHE A 129 -6.13 -6.67 12.84
CA PHE A 129 -7.10 -6.55 11.75
C PHE A 129 -7.68 -7.91 11.35
N TRP A 130 -6.84 -8.93 11.18
CA TRP A 130 -7.29 -10.28 10.80
C TRP A 130 -7.96 -11.06 11.94
N SER A 131 -7.88 -10.55 13.17
CA SER A 131 -8.54 -11.12 14.34
C SER A 131 -9.80 -10.33 14.73
N ASP A 132 -10.25 -9.41 13.86
CA ASP A 132 -11.41 -8.53 14.07
C ASP A 132 -11.32 -7.66 15.35
N GLU A 133 -10.12 -7.42 15.88
CA GLU A 133 -9.90 -6.52 17.04
C GLU A 133 -9.96 -5.04 16.65
N ILE A 134 -9.63 -4.74 15.39
CA ILE A 134 -9.72 -3.41 14.78
C ILE A 134 -10.37 -3.49 13.41
N ASP A 135 -11.11 -2.46 13.03
CA ASP A 135 -11.73 -2.38 11.70
C ASP A 135 -10.75 -1.89 10.63
N LYS A 136 -11.20 -1.90 9.36
CA LYS A 136 -10.41 -1.43 8.21
C LYS A 136 -9.98 0.05 8.33
N LYS A 137 -10.79 0.88 8.98
CA LYS A 137 -10.52 2.32 9.15
C LYS A 137 -9.41 2.51 10.17
N GLN A 138 -9.54 1.89 11.34
CA GLN A 138 -8.55 1.88 12.40
C GLN A 138 -7.22 1.28 11.93
N TYR A 139 -7.26 0.18 11.18
CA TYR A 139 -6.05 -0.39 10.56
C TYR A 139 -5.33 0.62 9.67
N GLY A 140 -6.06 1.33 8.80
CA GLY A 140 -5.47 2.37 7.95
C GLY A 140 -4.83 3.50 8.75
N TYR A 141 -5.50 3.98 9.81
CA TYR A 141 -4.95 5.04 10.67
C TYR A 141 -3.70 4.60 11.42
N ILE A 142 -3.72 3.40 12.01
CA ILE A 142 -2.56 2.84 12.71
C ILE A 142 -1.36 2.70 11.76
N VAL A 143 -1.56 2.15 10.57
CA VAL A 143 -0.44 1.96 9.63
C VAL A 143 0.07 3.29 9.10
N ALA A 144 -0.81 4.26 8.83
CA ALA A 144 -0.41 5.59 8.41
C ALA A 144 0.44 6.30 9.47
N ASP A 145 0.03 6.24 10.73
CA ASP A 145 0.77 6.84 11.84
C ASP A 145 2.14 6.17 12.00
N LEU A 146 2.19 4.84 11.98
CA LEU A 146 3.45 4.08 12.04
C LEU A 146 4.39 4.39 10.88
N GLU A 147 3.88 4.48 9.65
CA GLU A 147 4.67 4.80 8.46
C GLU A 147 5.17 6.25 8.49
N ASN A 148 4.33 7.19 8.95
CA ASN A 148 4.69 8.60 9.11
C ASN A 148 5.77 8.78 10.20
N GLU A 149 5.61 8.16 11.38
CA GLU A 149 6.61 8.19 12.46
C GLU A 149 7.95 7.63 11.99
N TYR A 150 7.92 6.47 11.31
CA TYR A 150 9.13 5.86 10.74
C TYR A 150 9.80 6.77 9.70
N HIS A 151 9.02 7.40 8.82
CA HIS A 151 9.54 8.32 7.80
C HIS A 151 10.20 9.55 8.43
N LEU A 152 9.52 10.20 9.38
CA LEU A 152 10.05 11.38 10.08
C LEU A 152 11.33 11.04 10.86
N GLU A 153 11.33 9.93 11.60
CA GLU A 153 12.47 9.52 12.41
C GLU A 153 13.68 9.14 11.55
N THR A 154 13.48 8.38 10.47
CA THR A 154 14.58 8.02 9.56
C THR A 154 15.16 9.22 8.82
N THR A 155 14.31 10.16 8.37
CA THR A 155 14.75 11.42 7.77
C THR A 155 15.57 12.25 8.75
N ARG A 156 15.14 12.32 10.02
CA ARG A 156 15.87 13.00 11.10
C ARG A 156 17.23 12.34 11.33
N ILE A 157 17.28 11.01 11.47
CA ILE A 157 18.51 10.24 11.67
C ILE A 157 19.48 10.46 10.49
N GLU A 158 18.99 10.47 9.26
CA GLU A 158 19.79 10.74 8.06
C GLU A 158 20.37 12.15 8.07
N ALA A 159 19.56 13.17 8.41
CA ALA A 159 20.04 14.54 8.54
C ALA A 159 21.15 14.69 9.60
N GLN A 160 21.02 14.01 10.74
CA GLN A 160 22.05 13.98 11.79
C GLN A 160 23.35 13.30 11.32
N PHE A 161 23.23 12.26 10.50
CA PHE A 161 24.39 11.58 9.93
C PHE A 161 25.10 12.48 8.90
N LEU A 162 24.34 13.10 7.98
CA LEU A 162 24.87 13.98 6.94
C LEU A 162 25.52 15.26 7.50
N SER A 163 25.02 15.78 8.61
CA SER A 163 25.62 16.92 9.32
C SER A 163 26.84 16.55 10.18
N GLY A 164 27.12 15.25 10.36
CA GLY A 164 28.22 14.76 11.19
C GLY A 164 27.92 14.77 12.70
N GLU A 165 26.67 14.98 13.12
CA GLU A 165 26.25 14.90 14.53
C GLU A 165 26.36 13.47 15.09
N ILE A 166 26.20 12.46 14.24
CA ILE A 166 26.31 11.04 14.62
C ILE A 166 27.28 10.28 13.72
N THR A 167 27.91 9.25 14.28
CA THR A 167 28.80 8.33 13.58
C THR A 167 28.03 7.32 12.72
N GLU A 168 28.70 6.68 11.77
CA GLU A 168 28.12 5.61 10.95
C GLU A 168 27.55 4.45 11.80
N ASN A 169 28.23 4.08 12.89
CA ASN A 169 27.76 3.03 13.79
C ASN A 169 26.48 3.42 14.52
N GLN A 170 26.37 4.70 14.96
CA GLN A 170 25.15 5.22 15.57
C GLN A 170 24.00 5.29 14.54
N TYR A 171 24.27 5.76 13.33
CA TYR A 171 23.30 5.78 12.24
C TYR A 171 22.70 4.38 11.99
N LYS A 172 23.56 3.36 11.81
CA LYS A 172 23.10 1.97 11.61
C LYS A 172 22.24 1.46 12.77
N ALA A 173 22.67 1.70 14.01
CA ALA A 173 21.93 1.27 15.19
C ALA A 173 20.56 1.97 15.32
N LEU A 174 20.49 3.27 15.03
CA LEU A 174 19.25 4.05 15.10
C LEU A 174 18.26 3.65 14.00
N VAL A 175 18.73 3.48 12.76
CA VAL A 175 17.90 2.99 11.65
C VAL A 175 17.35 1.60 11.97
N GLU A 176 18.17 0.70 12.52
CA GLU A 176 17.72 -0.64 12.90
C GLU A 176 16.68 -0.60 14.03
N LYS A 177 16.86 0.29 15.01
CA LYS A 177 15.87 0.54 16.07
C LYS A 177 14.54 1.06 15.49
N ALA A 178 14.59 2.01 14.56
CA ALA A 178 13.39 2.54 13.90
C ALA A 178 12.66 1.45 13.10
N LYS A 179 13.41 0.61 12.37
CA LYS A 179 12.84 -0.55 11.67
C LYS A 179 12.18 -1.54 12.63
N TYR A 180 12.80 -1.82 13.77
CA TYR A 180 12.22 -2.70 14.77
C TYR A 180 10.92 -2.14 15.34
N ALA A 181 10.88 -0.84 15.66
CA ALA A 181 9.66 -0.17 16.12
C ALA A 181 8.54 -0.25 15.08
N PHE A 182 8.88 0.00 13.81
CA PHE A 182 7.92 0.00 12.71
C PHE A 182 7.42 -1.40 12.32
N TYR A 183 8.31 -2.35 12.03
CA TYR A 183 7.95 -3.69 11.54
C TYR A 183 7.59 -4.68 12.66
N GLY A 184 8.21 -4.55 13.84
CA GLY A 184 7.97 -5.41 14.99
C GLY A 184 8.81 -6.70 15.08
N LYS A 185 9.80 -6.89 14.22
CA LYS A 185 10.96 -7.81 14.31
C LYS A 185 11.71 -7.89 12.99
#